data_AF-A0A928WCY3-F1
#
_entry.id   AF-A0A928WCY3-F1
#
_cell.length_a   1.000
_cell.length_b   1.000
_cell.length_c   1.000
_cell.angle_alpha   90.00
_cell.angle_beta   90.00
_cell.angle_gamma   90.00
#
_symmetry.space_group_name_H-M   'P 1'
#
loop_
_entity.id
_entity.type
_entity.pdbx_description
1 polymer ?
#
loop_
_entity_poly.entity_id
_entity_poly.type
_entity_poly.pdbx_seq_one_letter_code
_entity_poly.pdbx_strand_id
1 'polypeptide(L)'
;MQVTFDLPDEVVAQLNLFEDKLPQILELGLRELNAVTQVGFSGLAEVLEFLASLPTPEAIIALRPSETLQTQITDLLEKNRTVGLTPAEEQLWQGYQYLEHIVRMAKARAFLKLKETQPE
;
A
#
# COMPACT_ATOMS: atom_id res chain seq x y z
N MET A 1 13.64 2.90 -21.92
CA MET A 1 14.44 3.99 -21.30
C MET A 1 15.40 3.35 -20.31
N GLN A 2 16.63 3.85 -20.21
CA GLN A 2 17.63 3.34 -19.27
C GLN A 2 17.89 4.43 -18.23
N VAL A 3 17.80 4.07 -16.95
CA VAL A 3 18.11 4.95 -15.81
C VAL A 3 19.29 4.34 -15.08
N THR A 4 20.31 5.14 -14.82
CA THR A 4 21.52 4.73 -14.10
C THR A 4 21.61 5.51 -12.81
N PHE A 5 21.88 4.81 -11.71
CA PHE A 5 22.02 5.40 -10.39
C PHE A 5 23.43 5.14 -9.87
N ASP A 6 23.98 6.11 -9.17
CA ASP A 6 25.21 5.92 -8.40
C ASP A 6 24.80 5.57 -6.97
N LEU A 7 25.03 4.32 -6.57
CA LEU A 7 24.53 3.73 -5.32
C LEU A 7 25.70 3.12 -4.53
N PRO A 8 25.67 3.13 -3.19
CA PRO A 8 26.64 2.42 -2.38
C PRO A 8 26.66 0.91 -2.68
N ASP A 9 27.83 0.29 -2.64
CA ASP A 9 28.04 -1.14 -2.95
C ASP A 9 27.09 -2.06 -2.14
N GLU A 10 26.82 -1.70 -0.88
CA GLU A 10 25.90 -2.42 0.00
C GLU A 10 24.46 -2.45 -0.54
N VAL A 11 24.02 -1.36 -1.18
CA VAL A 11 22.69 -1.25 -1.78
C VAL A 11 22.64 -2.06 -3.07
N VAL A 12 23.69 -1.97 -3.91
CA VAL A 12 23.80 -2.77 -5.14
C VAL A 12 23.71 -4.27 -4.83
N ALA A 13 24.43 -4.73 -3.80
CA ALA A 13 24.40 -6.13 -3.38
C ALA A 13 22.98 -6.58 -2.95
N GLN A 14 22.22 -5.73 -2.27
CA GLN A 14 20.84 -6.02 -1.89
C GLN A 14 19.89 -6.02 -3.09
N LEU A 15 20.06 -5.09 -4.02
CA LEU A 15 19.22 -4.98 -5.22
C LEU A 15 19.41 -6.18 -6.16
N ASN A 16 20.62 -6.72 -6.26
CA ASN A 16 20.91 -7.93 -7.03
C ASN A 16 20.10 -9.15 -6.56
N LEU A 17 19.73 -9.24 -5.27
CA LEU A 17 18.89 -10.33 -4.75
C LEU A 17 17.47 -10.31 -5.33
N PHE A 18 17.05 -9.18 -5.90
CA PHE A 18 15.72 -8.95 -6.42
C PHE A 18 15.74 -8.43 -7.85
N GLU A 19 16.78 -8.73 -8.63
CA GLU A 19 17.02 -8.18 -9.97
C GLU A 19 15.77 -8.26 -10.87
N ASP A 20 15.13 -9.42 -10.91
CA ASP A 20 13.90 -9.68 -11.68
C ASP A 20 12.67 -8.88 -11.20
N LYS A 21 12.71 -8.40 -9.95
CA LYS A 21 11.63 -7.66 -9.29
C LYS A 21 11.99 -6.20 -9.08
N LEU A 22 13.17 -5.73 -9.49
CA LEU A 22 13.61 -4.36 -9.31
C LEU A 22 12.62 -3.33 -9.85
N PRO A 23 12.02 -3.49 -11.05
CA PRO A 23 11.02 -2.56 -11.53
C PRO A 23 9.83 -2.43 -10.57
N GLN A 24 9.36 -3.55 -10.03
CA GLN A 24 8.25 -3.59 -9.08
C GLN A 24 8.63 -2.96 -7.74
N ILE A 25 9.85 -3.20 -7.26
CA ILE A 25 10.36 -2.59 -6.03
C ILE A 25 10.47 -1.08 -6.16
N LEU A 26 10.98 -0.59 -7.31
CA LEU A 26 11.10 0.83 -7.59
C LEU A 26 9.73 1.49 -7.71
N GLU A 27 8.78 0.86 -8.42
CA GLU A 27 7.39 1.35 -8.49
C GLU A 27 6.76 1.44 -7.10
N LEU A 28 6.96 0.42 -6.25
CA LEU A 28 6.46 0.42 -4.87
C LEU A 28 7.08 1.52 -4.03
N GLY A 29 8.41 1.71 -4.10
CA GLY A 29 9.12 2.75 -3.35
C GLY A 29 8.75 4.16 -3.81
N LEU A 30 8.61 4.40 -5.12
CA LEU A 30 8.14 5.67 -5.65
C LEU A 30 6.71 5.98 -5.18
N ARG A 31 5.85 4.96 -5.15
CA ARG A 31 4.48 5.12 -4.64
C ARG A 31 4.46 5.48 -3.15
N GLU A 32 5.30 4.85 -2.34
CA GLU A 32 5.44 5.14 -0.91
C GLU A 32 5.90 6.59 -0.67
N LEU A 33 6.95 7.04 -1.36
CA LEU A 33 7.46 8.42 -1.25
C LEU A 33 6.39 9.46 -1.63
N ASN A 34 5.60 9.17 -2.67
CA ASN A 34 4.49 10.03 -3.09
C ASN A 34 3.32 10.03 -2.10
N ALA A 35 3.12 8.94 -1.35
CA ALA A 35 2.05 8.81 -0.36
C ALA A 35 2.39 9.54 0.96
N VAL A 36 3.64 9.44 1.44
CA VAL A 36 4.11 10.06 2.69
C VAL A 36 4.02 11.60 2.66
N THR A 37 4.09 12.19 1.47
CA THR A 37 4.05 13.66 1.29
C THR A 37 2.63 14.25 1.28
N GLN A 38 1.58 13.43 1.38
CA GLN A 38 0.19 13.88 1.26
C GLN A 38 -0.48 14.20 2.61
N VAL A 39 -0.56 15.50 2.93
CA VAL A 39 -1.45 16.02 3.97
C VAL A 39 -2.88 15.97 3.44
N GLY A 40 -3.73 15.08 3.97
CA GLY A 40 -5.13 14.91 3.53
C GLY A 40 -5.57 13.48 3.25
N PHE A 41 -4.69 12.50 3.44
CA PHE A 41 -4.98 11.09 3.22
C PHE A 41 -5.77 10.46 4.40
N SER A 42 -7.10 10.57 4.38
CA SER A 42 -8.00 10.07 5.46
C SER A 42 -7.86 8.57 5.72
N GLY A 43 -7.60 7.78 4.66
CA GLY A 43 -7.52 6.32 4.79
C GLY A 43 -6.37 5.81 5.67
N LEU A 44 -5.22 6.49 5.69
CA LEU A 44 -4.11 6.10 6.59
C LEU A 44 -4.45 6.37 8.04
N ALA A 45 -5.10 7.50 8.34
CA ALA A 45 -5.50 7.83 9.71
C ALA A 45 -6.43 6.76 10.28
N GLU A 46 -7.43 6.32 9.50
CA GLU A 46 -8.34 5.25 9.90
C GLU A 46 -7.63 3.91 10.13
N VAL A 47 -6.68 3.55 9.26
CA VAL A 47 -5.89 2.31 9.42
C VAL A 47 -4.94 2.41 10.61
N LEU A 48 -4.29 3.55 10.84
CA LEU A 48 -3.41 3.75 11.99
C LEU A 48 -4.17 3.69 13.30
N GLU A 49 -5.34 4.33 13.37
CA GLU A 49 -6.23 4.25 14.54
C GLU A 49 -6.69 2.80 14.80
N PHE A 50 -7.08 2.10 13.74
CA PHE A 50 -7.43 0.68 13.84
C PHE A 50 -6.25 -0.17 14.36
N LEU A 51 -5.03 0.03 13.86
CA LEU A 51 -3.85 -0.71 14.31
C LEU A 51 -3.45 -0.33 15.75
N ALA A 52 -3.62 0.93 16.15
CA ALA A 52 -3.37 1.40 17.51
C ALA A 52 -4.29 0.75 18.54
N SER A 53 -5.48 0.29 18.13
CA SER A 53 -6.39 -0.49 18.98
C SER A 53 -5.90 -1.91 19.30
N LEU A 54 -4.73 -2.33 18.78
CA LEU A 54 -4.17 -3.68 18.90
C LEU A 54 -5.18 -4.78 18.50
N PRO A 55 -5.66 -4.76 17.25
CA PRO A 55 -6.74 -5.62 16.80
C PRO A 55 -6.31 -7.09 16.77
N THR A 56 -7.28 -8.00 16.97
CA THR A 56 -7.03 -9.44 16.84
C THR A 56 -6.75 -9.81 15.37
N PRO A 57 -6.10 -10.97 15.10
CA PRO A 57 -5.89 -11.42 13.72
C PRO A 57 -7.19 -11.54 12.92
N GLU A 58 -8.29 -11.98 13.53
CA GLU A 58 -9.62 -12.03 12.91
C GLU A 58 -10.12 -10.64 12.53
N ALA A 59 -9.96 -9.65 13.43
CA ALA A 59 -10.32 -8.27 13.16
C ALA A 59 -9.49 -7.67 12.01
N ILE A 60 -8.18 -7.97 11.95
CA ILE A 60 -7.31 -7.55 10.85
C ILE A 60 -7.79 -8.15 9.52
N ILE A 61 -8.15 -9.43 9.49
CA ILE A 61 -8.71 -10.10 8.29
C ILE A 61 -10.02 -9.45 7.85
N ALA A 62 -10.87 -9.10 8.83
CA ALA A 62 -12.16 -8.47 8.60
C ALA A 62 -12.06 -6.98 8.21
N LEU A 63 -10.91 -6.32 8.38
CA LEU A 63 -10.71 -4.91 8.06
C LEU A 63 -11.20 -4.57 6.64
N ARG A 64 -12.02 -3.53 6.53
CA ARG A 64 -12.49 -2.97 5.25
C ARG A 64 -12.40 -1.45 5.27
N PRO A 65 -12.29 -0.80 4.10
CA PRO A 65 -12.45 0.65 4.00
C PRO A 65 -13.76 1.10 4.63
N SER A 66 -13.77 2.30 5.24
CA SER A 66 -15.02 2.97 5.60
C SER A 66 -15.87 3.27 4.37
N GLU A 67 -17.18 3.46 4.54
CA GLU A 67 -18.08 3.81 3.43
C GLU A 67 -17.62 5.07 2.70
N THR A 68 -17.18 6.09 3.46
CA THR A 68 -16.66 7.34 2.91
C THR A 68 -15.42 7.11 2.05
N LEU A 69 -14.47 6.29 2.52
CA LEU A 69 -13.29 5.93 1.75
C LEU A 69 -13.64 5.10 0.52
N GLN A 70 -14.60 4.18 0.64
CA GLN A 70 -15.08 3.35 -0.46
C GLN A 70 -15.72 4.20 -1.57
N THR A 71 -16.53 5.21 -1.23
CA THR A 71 -17.08 6.16 -2.20
C THR A 71 -15.97 6.92 -2.92
N GLN A 72 -15.00 7.48 -2.19
CA GLN A 72 -13.90 8.22 -2.80
C GLN A 72 -13.06 7.37 -3.77
N ILE A 73 -12.76 6.12 -3.39
CA ILE A 73 -12.06 5.17 -4.26
C ILE A 73 -12.88 4.87 -5.52
N THR A 74 -14.19 4.68 -5.37
CA THR A 74 -15.10 4.39 -6.49
C THR A 74 -15.18 5.58 -7.45
N ASP A 75 -15.30 6.80 -6.93
CA ASP A 75 -15.35 8.02 -7.74
C ASP A 75 -14.05 8.23 -8.53
N LEU A 76 -12.89 8.02 -7.89
CA LEU A 76 -11.59 8.07 -8.56
C LEU A 76 -11.46 7.01 -9.65
N LEU A 77 -11.92 5.78 -9.41
CA LEU A 77 -11.92 4.71 -10.41
C LEU A 77 -12.78 5.07 -11.62
N GLU A 78 -14.01 5.54 -11.40
CA GLU A 78 -14.91 5.92 -12.48
C GLU A 78 -14.36 7.11 -13.28
N LYS A 79 -13.77 8.09 -12.59
CA LYS A 79 -13.11 9.22 -13.24
C LYS A 79 -11.91 8.79 -14.09
N ASN A 80 -11.06 7.92 -13.56
CA ASN A 80 -9.90 7.39 -14.28
C ASN A 80 -10.32 6.69 -15.58
N ARG A 81 -11.43 5.95 -15.56
CA ARG A 81 -11.96 5.20 -16.72
C ARG A 81 -12.58 6.09 -17.80
N THR A 82 -13.09 7.27 -17.45
CA THR A 82 -13.90 8.10 -18.34
C THR A 82 -13.13 9.28 -18.90
N VAL A 83 -12.49 10.07 -18.03
CA VAL A 83 -11.86 11.34 -18.38
C VAL A 83 -10.39 11.41 -17.98
N GLY A 84 -9.91 10.46 -17.17
CA GLY A 84 -8.56 10.45 -16.62
C GLY A 84 -8.46 11.23 -15.30
N LEU A 85 -7.39 10.96 -14.56
CA LEU A 85 -7.11 11.65 -13.28
C LEU A 85 -6.26 12.89 -13.50
N THR A 86 -6.51 13.91 -12.71
CA THR A 86 -5.58 15.04 -12.57
C THR A 86 -4.32 14.60 -11.82
N PRO A 87 -3.20 15.33 -11.93
CA PRO A 87 -1.97 14.96 -11.21
C PRO A 87 -2.15 14.79 -9.70
N ALA A 88 -2.99 15.62 -9.07
CA ALA A 88 -3.29 15.51 -7.64
C ALA A 88 -4.11 14.25 -7.32
N GLU A 89 -5.05 13.88 -8.18
CA GLU A 89 -5.85 12.67 -8.01
C GLU A 89 -5.05 11.41 -8.29
N GLU A 90 -4.12 11.44 -9.25
CA GLU A 90 -3.19 10.35 -9.52
C GLU A 90 -2.29 10.11 -8.31
N GLN A 91 -1.83 11.18 -7.66
CA GLN A 91 -1.07 11.09 -6.42
C GLN A 91 -1.90 10.54 -5.25
N LEU A 92 -3.15 10.98 -5.10
CA LEU A 92 -4.08 10.42 -4.12
C LEU A 92 -4.36 8.94 -4.38
N TRP A 93 -4.53 8.57 -5.65
CA TRP A 93 -4.74 7.19 -6.10
C TRP A 93 -3.53 6.30 -5.73
N GLN A 94 -2.32 6.78 -5.97
CA GLN A 94 -1.09 6.12 -5.54
C GLN A 94 -1.06 5.86 -4.03
N GLY A 95 -1.49 6.84 -3.22
CA GLY A 95 -1.66 6.69 -1.78
C GLY A 95 -2.61 5.55 -1.41
N TYR A 96 -3.80 5.49 -2.02
CA TYR A 96 -4.77 4.42 -1.75
C TYR A 96 -4.24 3.04 -2.13
N GLN A 97 -3.53 2.94 -3.25
CA GLN A 97 -2.97 1.66 -3.68
C GLN A 97 -1.81 1.20 -2.78
N TYR A 98 -1.03 2.12 -2.19
CA TYR A 98 -0.02 1.78 -1.19
C TYR A 98 -0.67 1.30 0.11
N LEU A 99 -1.71 1.99 0.59
CA LEU A 99 -2.45 1.57 1.77
C LEU A 99 -3.07 0.18 1.61
N GLU A 100 -3.66 -0.10 0.44
CA GLU A 100 -4.22 -1.41 0.12
C GLU A 100 -3.15 -2.50 0.19
N HIS A 101 -1.94 -2.23 -0.31
CA HIS A 101 -0.83 -3.18 -0.23
C HIS A 101 -0.47 -3.51 1.23
N ILE A 102 -0.36 -2.49 2.09
CA ILE A 102 -0.10 -2.69 3.53
C ILE A 102 -1.20 -3.54 4.17
N VAL A 103 -2.47 -3.18 3.93
CA VAL A 103 -3.62 -3.92 4.49
C VAL A 103 -3.60 -5.37 4.01
N ARG A 104 -3.31 -5.63 2.73
CA ARG A 104 -3.19 -6.97 2.17
C ARG A 104 -2.11 -7.79 2.86
N MET A 105 -0.92 -7.21 3.08
CA MET A 105 0.15 -7.87 3.82
C MET A 105 -0.22 -8.15 5.28
N ALA A 106 -0.87 -7.20 5.96
CA ALA A 106 -1.34 -7.36 7.33
C ALA A 106 -2.33 -8.53 7.43
N LYS A 107 -3.29 -8.62 6.50
CA LYS A 107 -4.23 -9.75 6.41
C LYS A 107 -3.55 -11.09 6.18
N ALA A 108 -2.57 -11.15 5.27
CA ALA A 108 -1.81 -12.37 5.02
C ALA A 108 -1.09 -12.86 6.28
N ARG A 109 -0.43 -11.95 7.01
CA ARG A 109 0.24 -12.29 8.28
C ARG A 109 -0.74 -12.69 9.38
N ALA A 110 -1.89 -12.01 9.48
CA ALA A 110 -2.94 -12.38 10.42
C ALA A 110 -3.48 -13.79 10.15
N PHE A 111 -3.66 -14.16 8.87
CA PHE A 111 -4.10 -15.50 8.49
C PHE A 111 -3.08 -16.59 8.87
N LEU A 112 -1.79 -16.33 8.66
CA LEU A 112 -0.72 -17.24 9.10
C LEU A 112 -0.74 -17.43 10.62
N LYS A 113 -0.89 -16.34 11.37
CA LYS A 113 -0.95 -16.38 12.84
C LYS A 113 -2.13 -17.21 13.36
N LEU A 114 -3.30 -17.12 12.71
CA LEU A 114 -4.45 -17.94 13.08
C LEU A 114 -4.20 -19.45 12.87
N LYS A 115 -3.55 -19.80 11.76
CA LYS A 115 -3.18 -21.19 11.47
C LYS A 115 -2.19 -21.77 12.48
N GLU A 116 -1.26 -20.96 12.99
CA GLU A 116 -0.32 -21.39 14.03
C GLU A 116 -1.01 -21.65 15.38
N THR A 117 -2.11 -20.94 15.67
CA THR A 117 -2.87 -21.07 16.93
C THR A 117 -3.96 -22.15 16.92
N GLN A 118 -4.29 -22.74 15.77
CA GLN A 118 -5.20 -23.91 15.66
C GLN A 118 -4.39 -25.15 15.24
N PRO A 119 -3.85 -25.95 16.18
CA PRO A 119 -3.36 -27.28 15.83
C PRO A 119 -4.56 -28.16 15.44
N GLU A 120 -4.41 -28.91 14.35
CA GLU A 120 -5.40 -29.85 13.78
C GLU A 120 -6.02 -30.80 14.82
#